data_AF-A0A1W1YPZ0-F1
#
_entry.id   AF-A0A1W1YPZ0-F1
#
_cell.length_a   1.000
_cell.length_b   1.000
_cell.length_c   1.000
_cell.angle_alpha   90.00
_cell.angle_beta   90.00
_cell.angle_gamma   90.00
#
_symmetry.space_group_name_H-M   'P 1'
#
loop_
_entity.id
_entity.type
_entity.pdbx_description
1 polymer ?
#
loop_
_entity_poly.entity_id
_entity_poly.type
_entity_poly.pdbx_seq_one_letter_code
_entity_poly.pdbx_strand_id
1 'polypeptide(L)'
;MDNKITLRRAGLMLAYPLAYLYLLLIWRSQMPSYAWIFPTIFSVLFIGWNEIVLHGRRDKTDRRSFFWYAVMILTSLTSTITPSFGLSMFAIHLCAIYSVLISNNILVEGKTGSYIWLDIIRGSFVKSFSNAGAIISDGKDLLGKKEGEEKKKFSFSWLIPVLILFPFFIVAMSLLSNINADFGRLVKNILRALNIFRYLDAVVIARCVIRAFFACPVCLFLYGLVSGCAGSDGEAERKAGEKCREAVSKRRNVSSVATGSITGLFSSMYLLFFVAEFRYIFGGLMGVLPEGFNVVDYARRGFFELVGVMAINMLVYVTVNVFERRSEGKGKVSKILMVVLMVESILFAIVSLSKLLMYFNTFGYTPKRMLAMWGTVILAAAAAVVIISVIKKRNHVRAWIIFTTASYVLMSIISGILVAVDYHGAAGLSARDEFIIYIENDGPRDISSLTVTVDDQMIFSECNADGSYLIPTNGGRECVVIKASDLPDGSNLKDSEIRIDFYAEYEGMGEEQLCDHYTFVDPREEDELSADLTLTGGPVRIGGR
;
A
#
# COMPACT_ATOMS: atom_id res chain seq x y z
N MET A 1 16.99 40.71 -7.17
CA MET A 1 18.08 39.73 -7.29
C MET A 1 18.38 39.07 -5.95
N ASP A 2 18.45 39.85 -4.87
CA ASP A 2 18.70 39.35 -3.50
C ASP A 2 17.72 38.25 -3.04
N ASN A 3 16.41 38.45 -3.26
CA ASN A 3 15.41 37.47 -2.82
C ASN A 3 15.58 36.07 -3.45
N LYS A 4 15.97 35.99 -4.74
CA LYS A 4 16.22 34.70 -5.42
C LYS A 4 17.44 33.98 -4.85
N ILE A 5 18.48 34.72 -4.48
CA ILE A 5 19.69 34.17 -3.85
C ILE A 5 19.35 33.64 -2.46
N THR A 6 18.58 34.40 -1.68
CA THR A 6 18.08 33.97 -0.37
C THR A 6 17.25 32.70 -0.45
N LEU A 7 16.33 32.61 -1.41
CA LEU A 7 15.51 31.41 -1.64
C LEU A 7 16.35 30.19 -2.06
N ARG A 8 17.35 30.39 -2.94
CA ARG A 8 18.29 29.31 -3.30
C ARG A 8 19.07 28.79 -2.09
N ARG A 9 19.56 29.69 -1.22
CA ARG A 9 20.25 29.32 0.04
C ARG A 9 19.33 28.56 0.98
N ALA A 10 18.10 29.05 1.17
CA ALA A 10 17.10 28.39 2.01
C ALA A 10 16.75 26.99 1.48
N GLY A 11 16.54 26.84 0.17
CA GLY A 11 16.29 25.56 -0.49
C GLY A 11 17.41 24.54 -0.27
N LEU A 12 18.67 24.98 -0.35
CA LEU A 12 19.84 24.14 -0.08
C LEU A 12 19.91 23.70 1.39
N MET A 13 19.72 24.64 2.33
CA MET A 13 19.83 24.37 3.78
C MET A 13 18.72 23.45 4.30
N LEU A 14 17.50 23.57 3.75
CA LEU A 14 16.35 22.78 4.16
C LEU A 14 16.34 21.35 3.60
N ALA A 15 17.16 21.05 2.59
CA ALA A 15 17.17 19.75 1.91
C ALA A 15 17.52 18.57 2.83
N TYR A 16 18.53 18.74 3.69
CA TYR A 16 18.97 17.68 4.61
C TYR A 16 17.99 17.47 5.79
N PRO A 17 17.52 18.53 6.49
CA PRO A 17 16.45 18.38 7.48
C PRO A 17 15.20 17.68 6.93
N LEU A 18 14.80 18.00 5.70
CA LEU A 18 13.64 17.38 5.07
C LEU A 18 13.89 15.89 4.76
N ALA A 19 15.09 15.53 4.30
CA ALA A 19 15.48 14.13 4.10
C ALA A 19 15.52 13.33 5.41
N TYR A 20 15.98 13.93 6.49
CA TYR A 20 15.96 13.32 7.82
C TYR A 20 14.52 13.12 8.32
N LEU A 21 13.65 14.12 8.12
CA LEU A 21 12.21 14.05 8.42
C LEU A 21 11.51 12.95 7.63
N TYR A 22 11.87 12.77 6.36
CA TYR A 22 11.35 11.69 5.52
C TYR A 22 11.72 10.30 6.06
N LEU A 23 12.94 10.12 6.56
CA LEU A 23 13.33 8.86 7.20
C LEU A 23 12.68 8.63 8.56
N LEU A 24 12.25 9.68 9.26
CA LEU A 24 11.40 9.55 10.44
C LEU A 24 10.03 8.96 10.06
N LEU A 25 9.50 9.33 8.90
CA LEU A 25 8.20 8.89 8.40
C LEU A 25 8.22 7.41 7.99
N ILE A 26 9.26 6.98 7.26
CA ILE A 26 9.39 5.60 6.76
C ILE A 26 9.74 4.62 7.89
N TRP A 27 10.68 4.99 8.76
CA TRP A 27 11.13 4.13 9.86
C TRP A 27 10.22 4.29 11.09
N ARG A 28 8.93 3.98 10.90
CA ARG A 28 7.76 4.18 11.79
C ARG A 28 7.92 3.72 13.26
N SER A 29 8.98 3.01 13.64
CA SER A 29 9.11 2.29 14.91
C SER A 29 9.20 3.14 16.20
N GLN A 30 8.90 4.44 16.20
CA GLN A 30 9.26 5.33 17.33
C GLN A 30 8.28 6.43 17.76
N MET A 31 7.08 6.60 17.17
CA MET A 31 6.21 7.73 17.56
C MET A 31 4.75 7.31 17.76
N PRO A 32 4.35 6.80 18.94
CA PRO A 32 2.98 6.32 19.14
C PRO A 32 1.92 7.42 19.20
N SER A 33 2.19 8.61 19.76
CA SER A 33 1.13 9.60 20.04
C SER A 33 0.74 10.54 18.88
N TYR A 34 1.63 10.76 17.91
CA TYR A 34 1.41 11.73 16.81
C TYR A 34 1.77 11.21 15.41
N ALA A 35 1.95 9.89 15.24
CA ALA A 35 2.29 9.30 13.93
C ALA A 35 1.26 9.62 12.84
N TRP A 36 0.00 9.86 13.19
CA TRP A 36 -1.08 10.10 12.23
C TRP A 36 -0.96 11.42 11.46
N ILE A 37 -0.41 12.48 12.08
CA ILE A 37 -0.29 13.80 11.44
C ILE A 37 1.05 14.00 10.73
N PHE A 38 2.05 13.19 11.05
CA PHE A 38 3.41 13.31 10.55
C PHE A 38 3.53 13.25 9.00
N PRO A 39 2.82 12.35 8.27
CA PRO A 39 2.80 12.36 6.81
C PRO A 39 2.32 13.70 6.22
N THR A 40 1.36 14.34 6.89
CA THR A 40 0.79 15.64 6.48
C THR A 40 1.77 16.77 6.71
N ILE A 41 2.41 16.79 7.89
CA ILE A 41 3.45 17.77 8.20
C ILE A 41 4.58 17.67 7.17
N PHE A 42 5.05 16.45 6.88
CA PHE A 42 6.06 16.20 5.85
C PHE A 42 5.60 16.72 4.48
N SER A 43 4.37 16.41 4.06
CA SER A 43 3.83 16.84 2.76
C SER A 43 3.75 18.35 2.62
N VAL A 44 3.31 19.06 3.68
CA VAL A 44 3.27 20.53 3.71
C VAL A 44 4.69 21.13 3.63
N LEU A 45 5.63 20.59 4.41
CA LEU A 45 7.03 21.03 4.39
C LEU A 45 7.69 20.76 3.04
N PHE A 46 7.40 19.61 2.41
CA PHE A 46 7.90 19.27 1.09
C PHE A 46 7.36 20.20 0.01
N ILE A 47 6.07 20.55 0.04
CA ILE A 47 5.47 21.53 -0.89
C ILE A 47 6.14 22.89 -0.72
N GLY A 48 6.23 23.39 0.53
CA GLY A 48 6.86 24.68 0.80
C GLY A 48 8.33 24.70 0.35
N TRP A 49 9.05 23.62 0.59
CA TRP A 49 10.44 23.47 0.14
C TRP A 49 10.57 23.42 -1.39
N ASN A 50 9.70 22.69 -2.09
CA ASN A 50 9.66 22.69 -3.56
C ASN A 50 9.41 24.11 -4.11
N GLU A 51 8.46 24.85 -3.54
CA GLU A 51 8.17 26.23 -3.94
C GLU A 51 9.34 27.18 -3.66
N ILE A 52 10.06 27.02 -2.54
CA ILE A 52 11.27 27.82 -2.24
C ILE A 52 12.35 27.58 -3.30
N VAL A 53 12.66 26.32 -3.64
CA VAL A 53 13.67 25.99 -4.64
C VAL A 53 13.24 26.47 -6.03
N LEU A 54 11.95 26.30 -6.38
CA LEU A 54 11.36 26.79 -7.62
C LEU A 54 11.50 28.31 -7.73
N HIS A 55 11.08 29.07 -6.71
CA HIS A 55 11.13 30.54 -6.73
C HIS A 55 12.56 31.10 -6.63
N GLY A 56 13.51 30.30 -6.17
CA GLY A 56 14.94 30.60 -6.30
C GLY A 56 15.43 30.60 -7.75
N ARG A 57 14.68 30.04 -8.70
CA ARG A 57 15.07 29.92 -10.12
C ARG A 57 14.05 30.49 -11.10
N ARG A 58 12.79 30.53 -10.74
CA ARG A 58 11.63 30.86 -11.58
C ARG A 58 10.72 31.83 -10.87
N ASP A 59 9.89 32.51 -11.63
CA ASP A 59 8.97 33.52 -11.07
C ASP A 59 7.53 33.03 -10.91
N LYS A 60 7.19 31.88 -11.49
CA LYS A 60 5.81 31.37 -11.51
C LYS A 60 5.76 29.87 -11.31
N THR A 61 4.86 29.46 -10.42
CA THR A 61 4.39 28.09 -10.25
C THR A 61 3.24 27.82 -11.22
N ASP A 62 3.25 26.65 -11.86
CA ASP A 62 2.11 26.22 -12.68
C ASP A 62 0.86 26.00 -11.82
N ARG A 63 -0.24 26.69 -12.12
CA ARG A 63 -1.48 26.60 -11.33
C ARG A 63 -2.06 25.18 -11.25
N ARG A 64 -1.72 24.29 -12.20
CA ARG A 64 -2.16 22.89 -12.18
C ARG A 64 -1.52 22.10 -11.03
N SER A 65 -0.41 22.56 -10.45
CA SER A 65 0.26 21.89 -9.32
C SER A 65 -0.60 21.91 -8.06
N PHE A 66 -1.38 22.98 -7.84
CA PHE A 66 -2.22 23.12 -6.65
C PHE A 66 -3.23 21.98 -6.48
N PHE A 67 -3.76 21.44 -7.58
CA PHE A 67 -4.60 20.24 -7.54
C PHE A 67 -3.84 19.04 -6.95
N TRP A 68 -2.61 18.81 -7.40
CA TRP A 68 -1.78 17.69 -6.92
C TRP A 68 -1.25 17.91 -5.51
N TYR A 69 -0.96 19.15 -5.13
CA TYR A 69 -0.65 19.51 -3.73
C TYR A 69 -1.83 19.21 -2.81
N ALA A 70 -3.06 19.59 -3.21
CA ALA A 70 -4.26 19.27 -2.44
C ALA A 70 -4.46 17.76 -2.32
N VAL A 71 -4.32 17.01 -3.42
CA VAL A 71 -4.38 15.53 -3.41
C VAL A 71 -3.35 14.95 -2.44
N MET A 72 -2.11 15.42 -2.47
CA MET A 72 -1.05 14.91 -1.60
C MET A 72 -1.35 15.18 -0.13
N ILE A 73 -1.75 16.41 0.22
CA ILE A 73 -2.09 16.79 1.60
C ILE A 73 -3.29 15.98 2.11
N LEU A 74 -4.36 15.87 1.31
CA LEU A 74 -5.55 15.13 1.71
C LEU A 74 -5.24 13.65 1.88
N THR A 75 -4.47 13.06 0.96
CA THR A 75 -4.04 11.65 1.08
C THR A 75 -3.16 11.43 2.31
N SER A 76 -2.24 12.36 2.59
CA SER A 76 -1.36 12.27 3.77
C SER A 76 -2.14 12.40 5.08
N LEU A 77 -3.18 13.25 5.10
CA LEU A 77 -4.03 13.46 6.27
C LEU A 77 -4.80 12.20 6.64
N THR A 78 -5.25 11.45 5.64
CA THR A 78 -6.01 10.23 5.85
C THR A 78 -5.13 8.99 5.97
N SER A 79 -3.82 9.07 5.68
CA SER A 79 -2.95 7.91 5.43
C SER A 79 -2.92 6.86 6.54
N THR A 80 -3.09 7.25 7.80
CA THR A 80 -3.12 6.34 8.95
C THR A 80 -4.48 5.74 9.26
N ILE A 81 -5.55 6.27 8.66
CA ILE A 81 -6.93 5.80 8.82
C ILE A 81 -7.41 5.12 7.53
N THR A 82 -6.69 5.30 6.42
CA THR A 82 -6.98 4.61 5.16
C THR A 82 -6.79 3.10 5.27
N PRO A 83 -7.42 2.32 4.37
CA PRO A 83 -7.33 0.87 4.37
C PRO A 83 -5.94 0.27 4.28
N SER A 84 -4.98 1.02 3.74
CA SER A 84 -3.60 0.59 3.64
C SER A 84 -2.68 1.80 3.75
N PHE A 85 -1.97 1.88 4.89
CA PHE A 85 -0.91 2.87 5.07
C PHE A 85 0.15 2.76 3.98
N GLY A 86 0.53 1.54 3.59
CA GLY A 86 1.49 1.30 2.52
C GLY A 86 1.04 1.88 1.18
N LEU A 87 -0.23 1.66 0.81
CA LEU A 87 -0.81 2.22 -0.43
C LEU A 87 -0.88 3.75 -0.37
N SER A 88 -1.32 4.32 0.75
CA SER A 88 -1.38 5.77 0.93
C SER A 88 0.00 6.41 0.88
N MET A 89 1.00 5.81 1.52
CA MET A 89 2.39 6.23 1.41
C MET A 89 2.85 6.15 -0.04
N PHE A 90 2.64 5.04 -0.73
CA PHE A 90 3.01 4.90 -2.14
C PHE A 90 2.35 5.99 -3.01
N ALA A 91 1.06 6.28 -2.81
CA ALA A 91 0.34 7.35 -3.50
C ALA A 91 0.94 8.73 -3.21
N ILE A 92 1.31 9.03 -1.96
CA ILE A 92 1.98 10.28 -1.56
C ILE A 92 3.32 10.42 -2.29
N HIS A 93 4.11 9.36 -2.40
CA HIS A 93 5.39 9.40 -3.14
C HIS A 93 5.20 9.69 -4.62
N LEU A 94 4.27 8.99 -5.26
CA LEU A 94 3.95 9.25 -6.68
C LEU A 94 3.48 10.69 -6.86
N CYS A 95 2.62 11.17 -5.97
CA CYS A 95 2.10 12.54 -6.00
C CYS A 95 3.20 13.58 -5.74
N ALA A 96 4.13 13.33 -4.82
CA ALA A 96 5.26 14.19 -4.54
C ALA A 96 6.12 14.39 -5.80
N ILE A 97 6.51 13.30 -6.47
CA ILE A 97 7.30 13.36 -7.71
C ILE A 97 6.52 14.09 -8.81
N TYR A 98 5.25 13.71 -9.00
CA TYR A 98 4.43 14.27 -10.07
C TYR A 98 4.12 15.76 -9.85
N SER A 99 3.94 16.20 -8.61
CA SER A 99 3.69 17.59 -8.25
C SER A 99 4.92 18.49 -8.50
N VAL A 100 6.15 17.98 -8.30
CA VAL A 100 7.39 18.67 -8.67
C VAL A 100 7.49 18.85 -10.18
N LEU A 101 7.17 17.81 -10.97
CA LEU A 101 7.19 17.91 -12.44
C LEU A 101 6.17 18.93 -12.97
N ILE A 102 4.96 18.96 -12.39
CA ILE A 102 3.90 19.87 -12.80
C ILE A 102 4.19 21.30 -12.37
N SER A 103 4.59 21.53 -11.12
CA SER A 103 4.93 22.88 -10.63
C SER A 103 6.00 23.54 -11.48
N ASN A 104 6.95 22.73 -11.99
CA ASN A 104 7.99 23.15 -12.92
C ASN A 104 7.58 23.09 -14.41
N ASN A 105 6.34 22.75 -14.77
CA ASN A 105 5.84 22.69 -16.15
C ASN A 105 6.76 21.89 -17.12
N ILE A 106 7.28 20.76 -16.65
CA ILE A 106 8.20 19.89 -17.42
C ILE A 106 7.60 18.52 -17.75
N LEU A 107 6.27 18.41 -17.76
CA LEU A 107 5.62 17.18 -18.21
C LEU A 107 5.96 16.89 -19.68
N VAL A 108 6.12 15.60 -20.01
CA VAL A 108 6.45 15.10 -21.33
C VAL A 108 5.42 15.56 -22.39
N GLU A 109 4.12 15.48 -22.10
CA GLU A 109 3.06 16.00 -22.99
C GLU A 109 2.74 17.49 -22.76
N GLY A 110 3.45 18.15 -21.84
CA GLY A 110 3.12 19.50 -21.34
C GLY A 110 1.83 19.56 -20.52
N LYS A 111 1.11 18.45 -20.36
CA LYS A 111 -0.14 18.31 -19.60
C LYS A 111 -0.27 16.89 -19.08
N THR A 112 -1.08 16.69 -18.04
CA THR A 112 -1.46 15.34 -17.60
C THR A 112 -2.14 14.58 -18.74
N GLY A 113 -1.63 13.39 -19.05
CA GLY A 113 -2.17 12.57 -20.12
C GLY A 113 -1.53 11.18 -20.18
N SER A 114 -1.37 10.64 -21.38
CA SER A 114 -1.12 9.20 -21.58
C SER A 114 0.28 8.74 -21.18
N TYR A 115 1.24 9.67 -21.05
CA TYR A 115 2.62 9.37 -20.67
C TYR A 115 2.92 9.64 -19.18
N ILE A 116 1.89 9.68 -18.32
CA ILE A 116 2.06 9.91 -16.87
C ILE A 116 3.08 8.96 -16.22
N TRP A 117 3.10 7.69 -16.62
CA TRP A 117 4.08 6.72 -16.11
C TRP A 117 5.51 7.03 -16.57
N LEU A 118 5.68 7.56 -17.79
CA LEU A 118 6.98 8.02 -18.27
C LEU A 118 7.43 9.27 -17.51
N ASP A 119 6.51 10.19 -17.21
CA ASP A 119 6.78 11.36 -16.35
C ASP A 119 7.27 10.90 -14.97
N ILE A 120 6.55 9.99 -14.31
CA ILE A 120 6.90 9.43 -13.00
C ILE A 120 8.29 8.77 -13.04
N ILE A 121 8.53 7.84 -13.98
CA ILE A 121 9.81 7.12 -14.09
C ILE A 121 10.97 8.09 -14.34
N ARG A 122 10.78 9.07 -15.23
CA ARG A 122 11.81 10.09 -15.50
C ARG A 122 12.03 10.99 -14.29
N GLY A 123 10.98 11.35 -13.56
CA GLY A 123 11.09 12.07 -12.29
C GLY A 123 11.93 11.27 -11.29
N SER A 124 11.48 10.04 -10.97
CA SER A 124 12.10 9.14 -10.00
C SER A 124 13.57 8.84 -10.30
N PHE A 125 13.91 8.54 -11.55
CA PHE A 125 15.24 8.01 -11.89
C PHE A 125 16.10 9.02 -12.64
N VAL A 126 15.57 9.68 -13.67
CA VAL A 126 16.38 10.58 -14.50
C VAL A 126 16.65 11.88 -13.76
N LYS A 127 15.63 12.56 -13.24
CA LYS A 127 15.80 13.86 -12.58
C LYS A 127 16.50 13.72 -11.23
N SER A 128 16.04 12.80 -10.38
CA SER A 128 16.62 12.62 -9.03
C SER A 128 18.11 12.28 -9.07
N PHE A 129 18.53 11.33 -9.90
CA PHE A 129 19.92 10.86 -9.88
C PHE A 129 20.85 11.69 -10.78
N SER A 130 20.41 12.11 -11.97
CA SER A 130 21.30 12.89 -12.87
C SER A 130 21.67 14.26 -12.28
N ASN A 131 20.85 14.78 -11.37
CA ASN A 131 21.08 16.07 -10.71
C ASN A 131 21.44 15.92 -9.22
N ALA A 132 21.78 14.72 -8.74
CA ALA A 132 22.18 14.52 -7.35
C ALA A 132 23.38 15.40 -6.96
N GLY A 133 24.29 15.66 -7.90
CA GLY A 133 25.43 16.55 -7.71
C GLY A 133 25.08 18.05 -7.65
N ALA A 134 23.84 18.44 -7.95
CA ALA A 134 23.42 19.84 -7.98
C ALA A 134 23.57 20.51 -6.60
N ILE A 135 23.44 19.74 -5.51
CA ILE A 135 23.62 20.26 -4.15
C ILE A 135 25.04 20.82 -3.94
N ILE A 136 26.04 20.20 -4.58
CA ILE A 136 27.45 20.59 -4.47
C ILE A 136 27.72 21.81 -5.37
N SER A 137 27.17 21.82 -6.59
CA SER A 137 27.34 22.96 -7.50
C SER A 137 26.65 24.21 -6.96
N ASP A 138 25.38 24.11 -6.56
CA ASP A 138 24.63 25.22 -5.99
C ASP A 138 25.28 25.73 -4.69
N GLY A 139 25.81 24.83 -3.86
CA GLY A 139 26.54 25.20 -2.65
C GLY A 139 27.81 26.00 -2.94
N LYS A 140 28.59 25.61 -3.96
CA LYS A 140 29.81 26.33 -4.38
C LYS A 140 29.49 27.72 -4.94
N ASP A 141 28.44 27.83 -5.73
CA ASP A 141 28.01 29.09 -6.34
C ASP A 141 27.51 30.09 -5.29
N LEU A 142 26.81 29.61 -4.26
CA LEU A 142 26.23 30.44 -3.19
C LEU A 142 27.23 30.88 -2.11
N LEU A 143 28.30 30.10 -1.89
CA LEU A 143 29.40 30.42 -0.99
C LEU A 143 30.38 31.45 -1.57
N GLY A 144 30.17 31.88 -2.82
CA GLY A 144 30.85 33.04 -3.39
C GLY A 144 32.35 32.86 -3.49
N LYS A 145 32.84 32.18 -4.52
CA LYS A 145 34.22 32.43 -4.94
C LYS A 145 34.30 33.80 -5.60
N LYS A 146 34.86 34.78 -4.89
CA LYS A 146 35.66 35.83 -5.52
C LYS A 146 36.81 35.12 -6.24
N GLU A 147 36.86 35.22 -7.56
CA GLU A 147 38.06 34.90 -8.32
C GLU A 147 39.17 35.85 -7.83
N GLY A 148 40.14 35.34 -7.06
CA GLY A 148 41.33 36.13 -6.71
C GLY A 148 42.05 35.84 -5.38
N GLU A 149 41.52 35.06 -4.44
CA GLU A 149 42.26 34.79 -3.19
C GLU A 149 43.03 33.46 -3.21
N GLU A 150 44.34 33.55 -2.93
CA GLU A 150 45.27 32.42 -2.85
C GLU A 150 44.77 31.34 -1.88
N LYS A 151 44.80 30.10 -2.37
CA LYS A 151 44.34 28.92 -1.64
C LYS A 151 45.26 28.62 -0.45
N LYS A 152 44.83 28.87 0.79
CA LYS A 152 45.07 27.87 1.83
C LYS A 152 44.11 26.71 1.58
N LYS A 153 44.61 25.63 0.99
CA LYS A 153 43.88 24.36 0.82
C LYS A 153 43.59 23.75 2.20
N PHE A 154 42.57 24.23 2.91
CA PHE A 154 41.92 23.41 3.92
C PHE A 154 41.09 22.36 3.18
N SER A 155 41.72 21.23 2.91
CA SER A 155 41.07 20.09 2.29
C SER A 155 40.18 19.41 3.33
N PHE A 156 38.87 19.65 3.27
CA PHE A 156 37.84 18.91 4.01
C PHE A 156 37.76 17.42 3.57
N SER A 157 38.71 16.96 2.73
CA SER A 157 38.80 15.59 2.21
C SER A 157 38.96 14.53 3.29
N TRP A 158 39.34 14.89 4.51
CA TRP A 158 39.39 13.96 5.66
C TRP A 158 38.03 13.80 6.36
N LEU A 159 37.11 14.76 6.23
CA LEU A 159 35.80 14.69 6.87
C LEU A 159 34.84 13.74 6.17
N ILE A 160 35.00 13.51 4.87
CA ILE A 160 34.18 12.52 4.16
C ILE A 160 34.48 11.10 4.67
N PRO A 161 35.73 10.62 4.72
CA PRO A 161 36.08 9.33 5.35
C PRO A 161 35.65 9.26 6.81
N VAL A 162 35.86 10.31 7.61
CA VAL A 162 35.48 10.32 9.03
C VAL A 162 33.97 10.22 9.20
N LEU A 163 33.18 10.96 8.43
CA LEU A 163 31.72 10.90 8.48
C LEU A 163 31.19 9.52 8.08
N ILE A 164 31.87 8.84 7.14
CA ILE A 164 31.52 7.48 6.71
C ILE A 164 31.94 6.44 7.75
N LEU A 165 33.14 6.53 8.31
CA LEU A 165 33.70 5.52 9.23
C LEU A 165 33.18 5.66 10.67
N PHE A 166 32.77 6.85 11.08
CA PHE A 166 32.30 7.10 12.44
C PHE A 166 31.06 6.26 12.83
N PRO A 167 30.00 6.12 12.00
CA PRO A 167 28.91 5.18 12.25
C PRO A 167 29.38 3.73 12.44
N PHE A 168 30.29 3.24 11.59
CA PHE A 168 30.85 1.90 11.71
C PHE A 168 31.65 1.73 13.01
N PHE A 169 32.39 2.75 13.42
CA PHE A 169 33.10 2.77 14.69
C PHE A 169 32.16 2.65 15.90
N ILE A 170 31.02 3.35 15.89
CA ILE A 170 30.01 3.25 16.96
C ILE A 170 29.37 1.85 16.98
N VAL A 171 29.03 1.29 15.82
CA VAL A 171 28.48 -0.08 15.72
C VAL A 171 29.50 -1.11 16.21
N ALA A 172 30.76 -1.01 15.78
CA ALA A 172 31.84 -1.87 16.25
C ALA A 172 32.03 -1.76 17.77
N MET A 173 32.04 -0.53 18.32
CA MET A 173 32.12 -0.30 19.76
C MET A 173 30.95 -0.96 20.51
N SER A 174 29.73 -0.90 19.97
CA SER A 174 28.55 -1.57 20.55
C SER A 174 28.67 -3.09 20.50
N LEU A 175 29.12 -3.66 19.38
CA LEU A 175 29.33 -5.10 19.22
C LEU A 175 30.40 -5.60 20.20
N LEU A 176 31.54 -4.92 20.30
CA LEU A 176 32.61 -5.26 21.23
C LEU A 176 32.17 -5.15 22.70
N SER A 177 31.31 -4.18 23.02
CA SER A 177 30.76 -3.99 24.37
C SER A 177 29.79 -5.09 24.79
N ASN A 178 29.09 -5.71 23.82
CA ASN A 178 28.21 -6.85 24.08
C ASN A 178 28.98 -8.17 24.25
N ILE A 179 30.15 -8.29 23.60
CA ILE A 179 30.98 -9.51 23.67
C ILE A 179 31.81 -9.55 24.96
N ASN A 180 32.27 -8.40 25.46
CA ASN A 180 33.15 -8.33 26.64
C ASN A 180 32.64 -7.32 27.69
N ALA A 181 32.31 -7.83 28.88
CA ALA A 181 31.76 -7.04 29.98
C ALA A 181 32.74 -5.96 30.52
N ASP A 182 34.05 -6.21 30.50
CA ASP A 182 35.04 -5.24 30.97
C ASP A 182 35.26 -4.10 29.97
N PHE A 183 35.26 -4.43 28.68
CA PHE A 183 35.25 -3.42 27.63
C PHE A 183 33.97 -2.58 27.67
N GLY A 184 32.81 -3.22 27.87
CA GLY A 184 31.54 -2.53 28.06
C GLY A 184 31.55 -1.58 29.27
N ARG A 185 32.20 -1.95 30.38
CA ARG A 185 32.38 -1.07 31.56
C ARG A 185 33.29 0.12 31.26
N LEU A 186 34.39 -0.09 30.54
CA LEU A 186 35.32 0.97 30.14
C LEU A 186 34.65 1.99 29.21
N VAL A 187 33.91 1.53 28.20
CA VAL A 187 33.12 2.38 27.30
C VAL A 187 32.10 3.20 28.09
N LYS A 188 31.33 2.57 28.99
CA LYS A 188 30.37 3.28 29.88
C LYS A 188 31.06 4.36 30.73
N ASN A 189 32.24 4.11 31.27
CA ASN A 189 32.98 5.07 32.09
C ASN A 189 33.53 6.25 31.27
N ILE A 190 34.07 6.01 30.08
CA ILE A 190 34.54 7.07 29.17
C ILE A 190 33.36 7.97 28.75
N LEU A 191 32.24 7.36 28.36
CA LEU A 191 31.04 8.10 27.98
C LEU A 191 30.45 8.91 29.15
N ARG A 192 30.55 8.38 30.38
CA ARG A 192 30.15 9.09 31.61
C ARG A 192 31.07 10.28 31.92
N ALA A 193 32.39 10.11 31.76
CA ALA A 193 33.39 11.16 32.02
C ALA A 193 33.28 12.34 31.04
N LEU A 194 32.86 12.09 29.80
CA LEU A 194 32.65 13.14 28.80
C LEU A 194 31.39 14.00 29.05
N ASN A 195 30.55 13.66 30.04
CA ASN A 195 29.35 14.41 30.47
C ASN A 195 28.30 14.70 29.36
N ILE A 196 28.46 14.12 28.17
CA ILE A 196 27.57 14.29 27.01
C ILE A 196 26.26 13.49 27.19
N PHE A 197 26.24 12.46 28.04
CA PHE A 197 25.21 11.40 28.02
C PHE A 197 24.19 11.40 29.17
N ARG A 198 24.04 12.47 29.96
CA ARG A 198 23.04 12.52 31.06
C ARG A 198 21.58 12.35 30.58
N TYR A 199 21.32 12.37 29.27
CA TYR A 199 20.00 12.21 28.63
C TYR A 199 19.96 11.25 27.42
N LEU A 200 21.02 10.49 27.16
CA LEU A 200 21.19 9.83 25.85
C LEU A 200 21.39 8.31 26.01
N ASP A 201 20.33 7.56 25.72
CA ASP A 201 20.32 6.10 25.58
C ASP A 201 21.15 5.67 24.34
N ALA A 202 22.06 4.71 24.51
CA ALA A 202 22.94 4.15 23.46
C ALA A 202 22.15 3.74 22.20
N VAL A 203 20.96 3.18 22.39
CA VAL A 203 20.08 2.73 21.32
C VAL A 203 19.47 3.92 20.56
N VAL A 204 19.17 5.03 21.23
CA VAL A 204 18.65 6.24 20.60
C VAL A 204 19.73 6.88 19.72
N ILE A 205 20.98 6.95 20.19
CA ILE A 205 22.08 7.54 19.42
C ILE A 205 22.38 6.72 18.18
N ALA A 206 22.50 5.39 18.31
CA ALA A 206 22.76 4.51 17.17
C ALA A 206 21.69 4.69 16.08
N ARG A 207 20.41 4.78 16.48
CA ARG A 207 19.29 5.03 15.56
C ARG A 207 19.38 6.43 14.91
N CYS A 208 19.71 7.47 15.67
CA CYS A 208 19.91 8.82 15.13
C CYS A 208 21.08 8.89 14.15
N VAL A 209 22.21 8.25 14.46
CA VAL A 209 23.42 8.22 13.61
C VAL A 209 23.16 7.47 12.31
N ILE A 210 22.53 6.28 12.38
CA ILE A 210 22.14 5.51 11.20
C ILE A 210 21.19 6.34 10.34
N ARG A 211 20.18 6.97 10.94
CA ARG A 211 19.23 7.82 10.21
C ARG A 211 19.89 9.03 9.58
N ALA A 212 20.81 9.69 10.28
CA ALA A 212 21.59 10.81 9.75
C ALA A 212 22.44 10.37 8.55
N PHE A 213 23.10 9.21 8.64
CA PHE A 213 23.87 8.64 7.54
C PHE A 213 22.99 8.35 6.31
N PHE A 214 21.84 7.69 6.49
CA PHE A 214 20.90 7.42 5.39
C PHE A 214 20.15 8.68 4.90
N ALA A 215 20.10 9.76 5.69
CA ALA A 215 19.53 11.03 5.25
C ALA A 215 20.37 11.67 4.13
N CYS A 216 21.67 11.36 4.04
CA CYS A 216 22.53 11.84 2.96
C CYS A 216 22.05 11.38 1.56
N PRO A 217 21.92 10.08 1.24
CA PRO A 217 21.43 9.65 -0.07
C PRO A 217 20.00 10.11 -0.35
N VAL A 218 19.12 10.15 0.66
CA VAL A 218 17.77 10.70 0.51
C VAL A 218 17.81 12.20 0.17
N CYS A 219 18.69 12.96 0.82
CA CYS A 219 18.88 14.38 0.53
C CYS A 219 19.34 14.60 -0.92
N LEU A 220 20.30 13.81 -1.39
CA LEU A 220 20.77 13.85 -2.78
C LEU A 220 19.63 13.54 -3.76
N PHE A 221 18.81 12.53 -3.45
CA PHE A 221 17.66 12.15 -4.25
C PHE A 221 16.61 13.26 -4.33
N LEU A 222 16.17 13.78 -3.18
CA LEU A 222 15.15 14.83 -3.10
C LEU A 222 15.65 16.13 -3.74
N TYR A 223 16.87 16.57 -3.40
CA TYR A 223 17.44 17.79 -3.94
C TYR A 223 17.68 17.67 -5.44
N GLY A 224 18.21 16.54 -5.92
CA GLY A 224 18.39 16.28 -7.35
C GLY A 224 17.08 16.36 -8.11
N LEU A 225 15.98 15.81 -7.56
CA LEU A 225 14.66 15.91 -8.17
C LEU A 225 14.22 17.37 -8.30
N VAL A 226 14.11 18.09 -7.18
CA VAL A 226 13.54 19.45 -7.16
C VAL A 226 14.43 20.45 -7.89
N SER A 227 15.75 20.41 -7.62
CA SER A 227 16.74 21.25 -8.29
C SER A 227 16.78 20.95 -9.80
N GLY A 228 16.89 19.68 -10.19
CA GLY A 228 16.92 19.27 -11.60
C GLY A 228 15.65 19.65 -12.38
N CYS A 229 14.50 19.71 -11.71
CA CYS A 229 13.25 20.17 -12.31
C CYS A 229 13.21 21.71 -12.43
N ALA A 230 13.59 22.43 -11.38
CA ALA A 230 13.61 23.89 -11.37
C ALA A 230 14.61 24.51 -12.36
N GLY A 231 15.71 23.83 -12.66
CA GLY A 231 16.69 24.24 -13.67
C GLY A 231 16.34 23.89 -15.12
N SER A 232 15.28 23.12 -15.38
CA SER A 232 15.00 22.52 -16.69
C SER A 232 13.86 23.20 -17.44
N ASP A 233 14.07 23.74 -18.63
CA ASP A 233 13.03 24.37 -19.47
C ASP A 233 11.93 23.42 -20.01
N GLY A 234 12.12 22.11 -19.85
CA GLY A 234 11.18 21.08 -20.28
C GLY A 234 11.38 20.61 -21.73
N GLU A 235 12.37 21.15 -22.46
CA GLU A 235 12.62 20.76 -23.85
C GLU A 235 13.04 19.29 -23.95
N ALA A 236 13.94 18.85 -23.07
CA ALA A 236 14.41 17.47 -23.02
C ALA A 236 13.26 16.47 -22.76
N GLU A 237 12.30 16.83 -21.92
CA GLU A 237 11.12 16.03 -21.60
C GLU A 237 10.16 15.94 -22.79
N ARG A 238 9.89 17.06 -23.47
CA ARG A 238 9.07 17.08 -24.70
C ARG A 238 9.70 16.24 -25.80
N LYS A 239 11.00 16.38 -26.03
CA LYS A 239 11.76 15.57 -27.01
C LYS A 239 11.76 14.08 -26.66
N ALA A 240 11.82 13.73 -25.38
CA ALA A 240 11.70 12.34 -24.94
C ALA A 240 10.29 11.78 -25.24
N GLY A 241 9.24 12.59 -25.09
CA GLY A 241 7.87 12.24 -25.46
C GLY A 241 7.70 12.00 -26.95
N GLU A 242 8.25 12.89 -27.78
CA GLU A 242 8.23 12.74 -29.24
C GLU A 242 8.91 11.44 -29.68
N LYS A 243 10.10 11.16 -29.15
CA LYS A 243 10.82 9.89 -29.41
C LYS A 243 10.01 8.67 -28.98
N CYS A 244 9.37 8.72 -27.82
CA CYS A 244 8.51 7.63 -27.34
C CYS A 244 7.32 7.42 -28.27
N ARG A 245 6.64 8.50 -28.67
CA ARG A 245 5.51 8.46 -29.61
C ARG A 245 5.92 7.92 -30.97
N GLU A 246 7.08 8.32 -31.47
CA GLU A 246 7.65 7.80 -32.71
C GLU A 246 7.96 6.30 -32.59
N ALA A 247 8.61 5.87 -31.51
CA ALA A 247 8.89 4.45 -31.24
C ALA A 247 7.61 3.61 -31.17
N VAL A 248 6.56 4.09 -30.50
CA VAL A 248 5.25 3.44 -30.47
C VAL A 248 4.64 3.38 -31.87
N SER A 249 4.74 4.45 -32.67
CA SER A 249 4.21 4.46 -34.04
C SER A 249 4.93 3.46 -34.95
N LYS A 250 6.25 3.29 -34.80
CA LYS A 250 7.05 2.30 -35.54
C LYS A 250 6.71 0.86 -35.14
N ARG A 251 6.30 0.63 -33.88
CA ARG A 251 5.88 -0.69 -33.37
C ARG A 251 4.46 -1.11 -33.77
N ARG A 252 3.69 -0.27 -34.47
CA ARG A 252 2.34 -0.62 -34.95
C ARG A 252 2.38 -1.50 -36.20
N ASN A 253 2.84 -2.74 -36.03
CA ASN A 253 3.05 -3.69 -37.11
C ASN A 253 2.02 -4.83 -37.15
N VAL A 254 1.21 -5.03 -36.10
CA VAL A 254 0.27 -6.16 -36.02
C VAL A 254 -1.01 -5.86 -36.79
N SER A 255 -1.51 -6.82 -37.55
CA SER A 255 -2.76 -6.65 -38.33
C SER A 255 -4.00 -6.61 -37.44
N SER A 256 -5.02 -5.83 -37.82
CA SER A 256 -6.32 -5.76 -37.12
C SER A 256 -7.04 -7.10 -37.04
N VAL A 257 -6.76 -8.03 -37.97
CA VAL A 257 -7.35 -9.38 -37.95
C VAL A 257 -6.74 -10.21 -36.83
N ALA A 258 -5.42 -10.14 -36.64
CA ALA A 258 -4.75 -10.86 -35.56
C ALA A 258 -5.19 -10.34 -34.18
N THR A 259 -5.22 -9.02 -33.98
CA THR A 259 -5.70 -8.42 -32.73
C THR A 259 -7.19 -8.69 -32.50
N GLY A 260 -8.01 -8.61 -33.55
CA GLY A 260 -9.42 -8.96 -33.46
C GLY A 260 -9.64 -10.43 -33.11
N SER A 261 -8.85 -11.35 -33.67
CA SER A 261 -8.98 -12.80 -33.40
C SER A 261 -8.66 -13.12 -31.94
N ILE A 262 -7.56 -12.57 -31.39
CA ILE A 262 -7.21 -12.82 -29.99
C ILE A 262 -8.22 -12.17 -29.04
N THR A 263 -8.66 -10.92 -29.30
CA THR A 263 -9.71 -10.28 -28.50
C THR A 263 -11.02 -11.08 -28.57
N GLY A 264 -11.38 -11.59 -29.74
CA GLY A 264 -12.56 -12.43 -29.93
C GLY A 264 -12.48 -13.77 -29.18
N LEU A 265 -11.29 -14.37 -29.06
CA LEU A 265 -11.07 -15.56 -28.24
C LEU A 265 -11.34 -15.29 -26.76
N PHE A 266 -10.79 -14.21 -26.21
CA PHE A 266 -11.07 -13.78 -24.84
C PHE A 266 -12.57 -13.55 -24.61
N SER A 267 -13.23 -12.78 -25.47
CA SER A 267 -14.66 -12.53 -25.34
C SER A 267 -15.50 -13.80 -25.46
N SER A 268 -15.17 -14.71 -26.38
CA SER A 268 -15.89 -15.98 -26.49
C SER A 268 -15.78 -16.83 -25.22
N MET A 269 -14.59 -16.87 -24.61
CA MET A 269 -14.35 -17.56 -23.34
C MET A 269 -15.17 -16.94 -22.20
N TYR A 270 -15.21 -15.61 -22.10
CA TYR A 270 -15.99 -14.91 -21.08
C TYR A 270 -17.50 -15.06 -21.27
N LEU A 271 -17.99 -15.02 -22.52
CA LEU A 271 -19.39 -15.33 -22.81
C LEU A 271 -19.77 -16.74 -22.35
N LEU A 272 -18.93 -17.74 -22.60
CA LEU A 272 -19.16 -19.11 -22.12
C LEU A 272 -19.21 -19.16 -20.59
N PHE A 273 -18.30 -18.45 -19.91
CA PHE A 273 -18.32 -18.31 -18.46
C PHE A 273 -19.64 -17.70 -17.96
N PHE A 274 -20.08 -16.57 -18.52
CA PHE A 274 -21.33 -15.92 -18.11
C PHE A 274 -22.56 -16.79 -18.36
N VAL A 275 -22.57 -17.60 -19.43
CA VAL A 275 -23.66 -18.54 -19.71
C VAL A 275 -23.67 -19.69 -18.70
N ALA A 276 -22.51 -20.26 -18.38
CA ALA A 276 -22.40 -21.34 -17.39
C ALA A 276 -22.77 -20.87 -15.98
N GLU A 277 -22.34 -19.66 -15.61
CA GLU A 277 -22.53 -19.08 -14.28
C GLU A 277 -23.80 -18.23 -14.16
N PHE A 278 -24.65 -18.19 -15.20
CA PHE A 278 -25.78 -17.27 -15.26
C PHE A 278 -26.69 -17.37 -14.01
N ARG A 279 -27.03 -18.59 -13.60
CA ARG A 279 -27.89 -18.83 -12.43
C ARG A 279 -27.23 -18.40 -11.12
N TYR A 280 -25.94 -18.71 -10.93
CA TYR A 280 -25.19 -18.33 -9.74
C TYR A 280 -24.99 -16.82 -9.65
N ILE A 281 -24.70 -16.16 -10.77
CA ILE A 281 -24.54 -14.70 -10.84
C ILE A 281 -25.86 -14.00 -10.51
N PHE A 282 -26.98 -14.43 -11.10
CA PHE A 282 -28.29 -13.84 -10.80
C PHE A 282 -28.74 -14.11 -9.36
N GLY A 283 -28.45 -15.29 -8.81
CA GLY A 283 -28.67 -15.58 -7.38
C GLY A 283 -27.88 -14.63 -6.48
N GLY A 284 -26.58 -14.46 -6.75
CA GLY A 284 -25.71 -13.53 -6.02
C GLY A 284 -26.11 -12.06 -6.16
N LEU A 285 -26.68 -11.65 -7.31
CA LEU A 285 -27.22 -10.30 -7.52
C LEU A 285 -28.48 -10.03 -6.68
N MET A 286 -29.28 -11.06 -6.43
CA MET A 286 -30.47 -11.01 -5.57
C MET A 286 -30.14 -11.18 -4.08
N GLY A 287 -28.85 -11.27 -3.72
CA GLY A 287 -28.42 -11.49 -2.34
C GLY A 287 -28.64 -12.91 -1.84
N VAL A 288 -28.86 -13.87 -2.74
CA VAL A 288 -29.02 -15.28 -2.38
C VAL A 288 -27.64 -15.94 -2.34
N LEU A 289 -27.27 -16.43 -1.16
CA LEU A 289 -26.05 -17.20 -0.95
C LEU A 289 -26.20 -18.59 -1.60
N PRO A 290 -25.27 -19.03 -2.47
CA PRO A 290 -25.32 -20.38 -3.03
C PRO A 290 -25.20 -21.46 -1.95
N GLU A 291 -25.89 -22.59 -2.13
CA GLU A 291 -25.83 -23.71 -1.20
C GLU A 291 -24.39 -24.21 -0.99
N GLY A 292 -24.02 -24.47 0.27
CA GLY A 292 -22.69 -24.97 0.65
C GLY A 292 -21.58 -23.91 0.76
N PHE A 293 -21.90 -22.62 0.58
CA PHE A 293 -20.95 -21.52 0.81
C PHE A 293 -21.35 -20.70 2.04
N ASN A 294 -20.37 -20.22 2.82
CA ASN A 294 -20.56 -19.12 3.75
C ASN A 294 -20.31 -17.76 3.05
N VAL A 295 -20.75 -16.66 3.66
CA VAL A 295 -20.66 -15.31 3.08
C VAL A 295 -19.21 -14.87 2.85
N VAL A 296 -18.30 -15.23 3.75
CA VAL A 296 -16.88 -14.84 3.70
C VAL A 296 -16.15 -15.53 2.57
N ASP A 297 -16.32 -16.85 2.45
CA ASP A 297 -15.76 -17.66 1.39
C ASP A 297 -16.35 -17.26 0.05
N TYR A 298 -17.66 -17.05 -0.03
CA TYR A 298 -18.28 -16.60 -1.29
C TYR A 298 -17.74 -15.25 -1.77
N ALA A 299 -17.48 -14.32 -0.84
CA ALA A 299 -16.99 -12.98 -1.14
C ALA A 299 -15.48 -12.93 -1.44
N ARG A 300 -14.66 -13.65 -0.68
CA ARG A 300 -13.20 -13.69 -0.86
C ARG A 300 -12.81 -14.58 -2.03
N ARG A 301 -13.50 -15.71 -2.21
CA ARG A 301 -13.20 -16.67 -3.27
C ARG A 301 -13.62 -16.11 -4.63
N GLY A 302 -12.63 -15.99 -5.51
CA GLY A 302 -12.82 -15.49 -6.86
C GLY A 302 -12.91 -13.96 -6.99
N PHE A 303 -12.97 -13.18 -5.90
CA PHE A 303 -12.88 -11.71 -6.00
C PHE A 303 -11.57 -11.28 -6.67
N PHE A 304 -10.45 -11.76 -6.16
CA PHE A 304 -9.14 -11.47 -6.73
C PHE A 304 -8.99 -11.97 -8.16
N GLU A 305 -9.60 -13.10 -8.49
CA GLU A 305 -9.61 -13.63 -9.86
C GLU A 305 -10.42 -12.75 -10.80
N LEU A 306 -11.61 -12.28 -10.39
CA LEU A 306 -12.43 -11.35 -11.17
C LEU A 306 -11.71 -10.02 -11.39
N VAL A 307 -11.06 -9.48 -10.35
CA VAL A 307 -10.20 -8.30 -10.44
C VAL A 307 -9.01 -8.54 -11.37
N GLY A 308 -8.38 -9.71 -11.28
CA GLY A 308 -7.31 -10.16 -12.17
C GLY A 308 -7.75 -10.23 -13.62
N VAL A 309 -8.93 -10.80 -13.91
CA VAL A 309 -9.52 -10.86 -15.25
C VAL A 309 -9.77 -9.45 -15.81
N MET A 310 -10.33 -8.53 -15.01
CA MET A 310 -10.50 -7.14 -15.42
C MET A 310 -9.16 -6.45 -15.73
N ALA A 311 -8.12 -6.71 -14.93
CA ALA A 311 -6.78 -6.19 -15.16
C ALA A 311 -6.14 -6.77 -16.45
N ILE A 312 -6.34 -8.07 -16.71
CA ILE A 312 -5.92 -8.72 -17.95
C ILE A 312 -6.63 -8.10 -19.15
N ASN A 313 -7.94 -7.86 -19.08
CA ASN A 313 -8.69 -7.20 -20.17
C ASN A 313 -8.15 -5.79 -20.46
N MET A 314 -7.80 -5.04 -19.41
CA MET A 314 -7.13 -3.74 -19.55
C MET A 314 -5.76 -3.86 -20.23
N LEU A 315 -4.97 -4.87 -19.85
CA LEU A 315 -3.68 -5.14 -20.48
C LEU A 315 -3.82 -5.53 -21.95
N VAL A 316 -4.82 -6.35 -22.29
CA VAL A 316 -5.17 -6.70 -23.68
C VAL A 316 -5.52 -5.43 -24.46
N TYR A 317 -6.35 -4.54 -23.89
CA TYR A 317 -6.66 -3.25 -24.50
C TYR A 317 -5.42 -2.40 -24.78
N VAL A 318 -4.55 -2.21 -23.78
CA VAL A 318 -3.32 -1.43 -23.93
C VAL A 318 -2.42 -2.04 -25.00
N THR A 319 -2.25 -3.36 -24.99
CA THR A 319 -1.44 -4.11 -25.96
C THR A 319 -1.96 -3.90 -27.38
N VAL A 320 -3.26 -4.11 -27.61
CA VAL A 320 -3.89 -3.88 -28.92
C VAL A 320 -3.72 -2.43 -29.36
N ASN A 321 -3.96 -1.44 -28.49
CA ASN A 321 -3.84 -0.02 -28.84
C ASN A 321 -2.39 0.41 -29.17
N VAL A 322 -1.39 -0.27 -28.60
CA VAL A 322 0.05 -0.02 -28.86
C VAL A 322 0.51 -0.69 -30.14
N PHE A 323 0.16 -1.96 -30.38
CA PHE A 323 0.72 -2.77 -31.46
C PHE A 323 -0.15 -2.86 -32.72
N GLU A 324 -1.46 -2.61 -32.63
CA GLU A 324 -2.35 -2.70 -33.79
C GLU A 324 -2.03 -1.62 -34.84
N ARG A 325 -1.88 -2.06 -36.09
CA ARG A 325 -1.73 -1.19 -37.25
C ARG A 325 -3.03 -0.42 -37.47
N ARG A 326 -2.95 0.91 -37.46
CA ARG A 326 -4.08 1.78 -37.83
C ARG A 326 -4.29 1.74 -39.34
N SER A 327 -5.13 0.81 -39.82
CA SER A 327 -5.58 0.76 -41.21
C SER A 327 -6.97 1.40 -41.33
N GLU A 328 -7.11 2.36 -42.25
CA GLU A 328 -8.40 2.97 -42.58
C GLU A 328 -9.29 1.91 -43.26
N GLY A 329 -10.28 1.40 -42.52
CA GLY A 329 -11.33 0.50 -43.05
C GLY A 329 -11.46 -0.85 -42.33
N LYS A 330 -10.35 -1.56 -42.07
CA LYS A 330 -10.38 -2.95 -41.55
C LYS A 330 -10.45 -3.07 -40.01
N GLY A 331 -10.28 -1.96 -39.28
CA GLY A 331 -10.30 -1.96 -37.80
C GLY A 331 -11.68 -1.85 -37.16
N LYS A 332 -12.79 -2.00 -37.89
CA LYS A 332 -14.15 -1.89 -37.30
C LYS A 332 -14.48 -3.08 -36.39
N VAL A 333 -14.20 -4.31 -36.84
CA VAL A 333 -14.49 -5.54 -36.09
C VAL A 333 -13.65 -5.62 -34.80
N SER A 334 -12.34 -5.40 -34.89
CA SER A 334 -11.44 -5.35 -33.71
C SER A 334 -11.93 -4.36 -32.65
N LYS A 335 -12.44 -3.19 -33.06
CA LYS A 335 -13.01 -2.20 -32.14
C LYS A 335 -14.31 -2.67 -31.49
N ILE A 336 -15.19 -3.33 -32.24
CA ILE A 336 -16.44 -3.89 -31.68
C ILE A 336 -16.09 -4.94 -30.64
N LEU A 337 -15.19 -5.88 -30.96
CA LEU A 337 -14.71 -6.90 -30.01
C LEU A 337 -14.05 -6.28 -28.79
N MET A 338 -13.29 -5.19 -28.94
CA MET A 338 -12.75 -4.45 -27.81
C MET A 338 -13.85 -3.84 -26.92
N VAL A 339 -14.90 -3.28 -27.52
CA VAL A 339 -16.05 -2.76 -26.75
C VAL A 339 -16.76 -3.89 -26.01
N VAL A 340 -16.97 -5.04 -26.66
CA VAL A 340 -17.55 -6.24 -26.02
C VAL A 340 -16.69 -6.68 -24.84
N LEU A 341 -15.37 -6.80 -25.01
CA LEU A 341 -14.42 -7.15 -23.95
C LEU A 341 -14.51 -6.19 -22.75
N MET A 342 -14.65 -4.89 -22.99
CA MET A 342 -14.81 -3.91 -21.91
C MET A 342 -16.19 -3.99 -21.25
N VAL A 343 -17.25 -4.34 -21.98
CA VAL A 343 -18.58 -4.60 -21.39
C VAL A 343 -18.53 -5.83 -20.50
N GLU A 344 -17.87 -6.90 -20.92
CA GLU A 344 -17.63 -8.09 -20.10
C GLU A 344 -16.85 -7.74 -18.82
N SER A 345 -15.84 -6.86 -18.90
CA SER A 345 -15.15 -6.34 -17.71
C SER A 345 -16.08 -5.59 -16.75
N ILE A 346 -17.04 -4.81 -17.26
CA ILE A 346 -18.04 -4.14 -16.41
C ILE A 346 -18.95 -5.18 -15.76
N LEU A 347 -19.36 -6.23 -16.48
CA LEU A 347 -20.16 -7.33 -15.92
C LEU A 347 -19.40 -8.05 -14.81
N PHE A 348 -18.12 -8.38 -15.00
CA PHE A 348 -17.29 -8.95 -13.93
C PHE A 348 -17.19 -8.02 -12.72
N ALA A 349 -17.07 -6.71 -12.94
CA ALA A 349 -17.07 -5.74 -11.85
C ALA A 349 -18.41 -5.74 -11.08
N ILE A 350 -19.54 -5.85 -11.77
CA ILE A 350 -20.87 -5.92 -11.14
C ILE A 350 -20.98 -7.19 -10.28
N VAL A 351 -20.58 -8.35 -10.80
CA VAL A 351 -20.58 -9.61 -10.03
C VAL A 351 -19.69 -9.49 -8.79
N SER A 352 -18.48 -8.97 -8.98
CA SER A 352 -17.50 -8.74 -7.91
C SER A 352 -18.03 -7.77 -6.84
N LEU A 353 -18.68 -6.68 -7.26
CA LEU A 353 -19.25 -5.70 -6.35
C LEU A 353 -20.46 -6.28 -5.60
N SER A 354 -21.29 -7.10 -6.24
CA SER A 354 -22.42 -7.78 -5.58
C SER A 354 -21.93 -8.67 -4.43
N LYS A 355 -20.86 -9.44 -4.66
CA LYS A 355 -20.21 -10.26 -3.63
C LYS A 355 -19.69 -9.42 -2.47
N LEU A 356 -18.98 -8.33 -2.76
CA LEU A 356 -18.45 -7.43 -1.75
C LEU A 356 -19.55 -6.68 -0.97
N LEU A 357 -20.66 -6.32 -1.63
CA LEU A 357 -21.80 -5.68 -0.98
C LEU A 357 -22.52 -6.63 -0.05
N MET A 358 -22.69 -7.90 -0.44
CA MET A 358 -23.21 -8.93 0.47
C MET A 358 -22.30 -9.09 1.69
N TYR A 359 -20.98 -9.08 1.47
CA TYR A 359 -19.99 -9.14 2.56
C TYR A 359 -20.06 -7.92 3.49
N PHE A 360 -20.18 -6.73 2.91
CA PHE A 360 -20.34 -5.47 3.65
C PHE A 360 -21.66 -5.41 4.43
N ASN A 361 -22.78 -5.85 3.84
CA ASN A 361 -24.08 -5.85 4.51
C ASN A 361 -24.13 -6.82 5.69
N THR A 362 -23.42 -7.95 5.60
CA THR A 362 -23.41 -8.97 6.66
C THR A 362 -22.48 -8.59 7.81
N PHE A 363 -21.26 -8.12 7.52
CA PHE A 363 -20.24 -7.88 8.54
C PHE A 363 -19.92 -6.40 8.77
N GLY A 364 -20.65 -5.48 8.16
CA GLY A 364 -20.45 -4.03 8.33
C GLY A 364 -19.21 -3.46 7.62
N TYR A 365 -18.77 -2.30 8.10
CA TYR A 365 -17.66 -1.56 7.51
C TYR A 365 -16.30 -2.14 7.91
N THR A 366 -15.41 -2.28 6.92
CA THR A 366 -13.97 -2.38 7.17
C THR A 366 -13.22 -1.53 6.15
N PRO A 367 -12.05 -1.00 6.53
CA PRO A 367 -11.22 -0.29 5.58
C PRO A 367 -10.88 -1.15 4.34
N LYS A 368 -10.47 -2.40 4.53
CA LYS A 368 -10.02 -3.25 3.40
C LYS A 368 -11.16 -3.65 2.46
N ARG A 369 -12.38 -3.89 2.95
CA ARG A 369 -13.59 -4.08 2.10
C ARG A 369 -13.90 -2.82 1.30
N MET A 370 -13.81 -1.64 1.92
CA MET A 370 -14.02 -0.36 1.24
C MET A 370 -13.00 -0.14 0.12
N LEU A 371 -11.74 -0.49 0.35
CA LEU A 371 -10.69 -0.44 -0.67
C LEU A 371 -11.00 -1.39 -1.84
N ALA A 372 -11.42 -2.62 -1.55
CA ALA A 372 -11.78 -3.63 -2.55
C ALA A 372 -12.97 -3.17 -3.42
N MET A 373 -14.01 -2.61 -2.79
CA MET A 373 -15.18 -2.05 -3.50
C MET A 373 -14.77 -0.87 -4.39
N TRP A 374 -14.00 0.08 -3.85
CA TRP A 374 -13.49 1.22 -4.61
C TRP A 374 -12.65 0.76 -5.80
N GLY A 375 -11.71 -0.17 -5.61
CA GLY A 375 -10.87 -0.71 -6.69
C GLY A 375 -11.70 -1.35 -7.80
N THR A 376 -12.75 -2.07 -7.45
CA THR A 376 -13.70 -2.69 -8.40
C THR A 376 -14.45 -1.64 -9.21
N VAL A 377 -14.98 -0.60 -8.55
CA VAL A 377 -15.67 0.52 -9.21
C VAL A 377 -14.72 1.27 -10.14
N ILE A 378 -13.45 1.43 -9.75
CA ILE A 378 -12.42 2.06 -10.58
C ILE A 378 -12.14 1.21 -11.82
N LEU A 379 -11.99 -0.10 -11.72
CA LEU A 379 -11.82 -0.95 -12.89
C LEU A 379 -13.02 -0.89 -13.84
N ALA A 380 -14.25 -0.89 -13.32
CA ALA A 380 -15.47 -0.70 -14.11
C ALA A 380 -15.49 0.66 -14.83
N ALA A 381 -15.16 1.74 -14.11
CA ALA A 381 -15.11 3.08 -14.66
C ALA A 381 -14.00 3.23 -15.71
N ALA A 382 -12.85 2.58 -15.52
CA ALA A 382 -11.80 2.51 -16.53
C ALA A 382 -12.33 1.86 -17.82
N ALA A 383 -13.06 0.75 -17.71
CA ALA A 383 -13.65 0.04 -18.86
C ALA A 383 -14.66 0.94 -19.58
N ALA A 384 -15.52 1.64 -18.84
CA ALA A 384 -16.44 2.62 -19.41
C ALA A 384 -15.71 3.77 -20.14
N VAL A 385 -14.63 4.31 -19.56
CA VAL A 385 -13.83 5.36 -20.21
C VAL A 385 -13.16 4.85 -21.48
N VAL A 386 -12.69 3.60 -21.51
CA VAL A 386 -12.14 2.96 -22.72
C VAL A 386 -13.23 2.88 -23.79
N ILE A 387 -14.43 2.38 -23.47
CA ILE A 387 -15.56 2.31 -24.41
C ILE A 387 -15.85 3.70 -25.00
N ILE A 388 -15.98 4.72 -24.14
CA ILE A 388 -16.23 6.10 -24.58
C ILE A 388 -15.10 6.61 -25.48
N SER A 389 -13.84 6.31 -25.15
CA SER A 389 -12.66 6.72 -25.93
C SER A 389 -12.63 6.07 -27.32
N VAL A 390 -13.00 4.78 -27.40
CA VAL A 390 -13.09 4.05 -28.67
C VAL A 390 -14.22 4.60 -29.54
N ILE A 391 -15.40 4.85 -28.97
CA ILE A 391 -16.58 5.35 -29.69
C ILE A 391 -16.38 6.80 -30.15
N LYS A 392 -16.01 7.70 -29.22
CA LYS A 392 -15.86 9.14 -29.50
C LYS A 392 -14.55 9.49 -30.21
N LYS A 393 -13.65 8.53 -30.41
CA LYS A 393 -12.30 8.72 -31.00
C LYS A 393 -11.49 9.83 -30.30
N ARG A 394 -11.72 10.05 -29.00
CA ARG A 394 -11.05 11.05 -28.18
C ARG A 394 -10.31 10.39 -27.03
N ASN A 395 -9.18 10.98 -26.64
CA ASN A 395 -8.40 10.49 -25.51
C ASN A 395 -8.96 11.05 -24.20
N HIS A 396 -9.59 10.19 -23.40
CA HIS A 396 -10.14 10.55 -22.09
C HIS A 396 -9.21 10.21 -20.91
N VAL A 397 -7.96 9.80 -21.16
CA VAL A 397 -7.00 9.39 -20.11
C VAL A 397 -6.75 10.48 -19.07
N ARG A 398 -6.72 11.76 -19.47
CA ARG A 398 -6.59 12.86 -18.50
C ARG A 398 -7.75 12.90 -17.51
N ALA A 399 -8.98 12.76 -18.01
CA ALA A 399 -10.17 12.78 -17.16
C ALA A 399 -10.19 11.55 -16.25
N TRP A 400 -9.80 10.38 -16.77
CA TRP A 400 -9.60 9.16 -16.01
C TRP A 400 -8.63 9.34 -14.84
N ILE A 401 -7.42 9.86 -15.10
CA ILE A 401 -6.41 10.10 -14.05
C ILE A 401 -6.97 11.01 -12.95
N ILE A 402 -7.60 12.13 -13.33
CA ILE A 402 -8.19 13.07 -12.36
C ILE A 402 -9.30 12.37 -11.55
N PHE A 403 -10.17 11.60 -12.21
CA PHE A 403 -11.24 10.85 -11.55
C PHE A 403 -10.69 9.81 -10.57
N THR A 404 -9.71 8.99 -10.97
CA THR A 404 -9.10 7.98 -10.11
C THR A 404 -8.45 8.62 -8.89
N THR A 405 -7.66 9.67 -9.09
CA THR A 405 -7.00 10.37 -7.99
C THR A 405 -8.01 11.04 -7.05
N ALA A 406 -9.01 11.74 -7.57
CA ALA A 406 -10.03 12.39 -6.75
C ALA A 406 -10.90 11.38 -5.99
N SER A 407 -11.29 10.28 -6.63
CA SER A 407 -12.06 9.21 -6.00
C SER A 407 -11.26 8.47 -4.93
N TYR A 408 -9.94 8.30 -5.08
CA TYR A 408 -9.08 7.72 -4.06
C TYR A 408 -9.05 8.59 -2.81
N VAL A 409 -8.87 9.91 -2.99
CA VAL A 409 -8.90 10.87 -1.88
C VAL A 409 -10.27 10.87 -1.20
N LEU A 410 -11.35 10.87 -1.98
CA LEU A 410 -12.71 10.80 -1.45
C LEU A 410 -12.94 9.51 -0.64
N MET A 411 -12.53 8.36 -1.18
CA MET A 411 -12.62 7.07 -0.48
C MET A 411 -11.80 7.11 0.81
N SER A 412 -10.60 7.69 0.79
CA SER A 412 -9.75 7.80 1.97
C SER A 412 -10.38 8.67 3.06
N ILE A 413 -11.05 9.77 2.69
CA ILE A 413 -11.79 10.63 3.61
C ILE A 413 -13.02 9.89 4.17
N ILE A 414 -13.82 9.25 3.31
CA ILE A 414 -15.00 8.48 3.72
C ILE A 414 -14.58 7.36 4.67
N SER A 415 -13.52 6.63 4.34
CA SER A 415 -12.95 5.58 5.18
C SER A 415 -12.54 6.13 6.54
N GLY A 416 -11.88 7.30 6.57
CA GLY A 416 -11.55 7.98 7.82
C GLY A 416 -12.76 8.37 8.66
N ILE A 417 -13.82 8.88 8.03
CA ILE A 417 -15.07 9.24 8.71
C ILE A 417 -15.76 7.99 9.26
N LEU A 418 -15.84 6.92 8.47
CA LEU A 418 -16.49 5.67 8.89
C LEU A 418 -15.75 5.02 10.06
N VAL A 419 -14.41 5.02 10.05
CA VAL A 419 -13.64 4.59 11.23
C VAL A 419 -13.94 5.47 12.44
N ALA A 420 -14.00 6.80 12.30
CA ALA A 420 -14.28 7.69 13.43
C ALA A 420 -15.71 7.51 14.00
N VAL A 421 -16.69 7.22 13.14
CA VAL A 421 -18.07 6.93 13.53
C VAL A 421 -18.17 5.57 14.21
N ASP A 422 -17.47 4.54 13.71
CA ASP A 422 -17.48 3.19 14.28
C ASP A 422 -16.65 3.10 15.58
N TYR A 423 -15.52 3.82 15.67
CA TYR A 423 -14.67 3.94 16.87
C TYR A 423 -15.37 4.65 18.05
N HIS A 424 -16.39 5.47 17.76
CA HIS A 424 -17.27 6.07 18.77
C HIS A 424 -18.65 5.40 18.84
N GLY A 425 -18.89 4.38 18.00
CA GLY A 425 -20.10 3.60 17.95
C GLY A 425 -20.01 2.41 18.89
N ALA A 426 -20.59 2.52 20.08
CA ALA A 426 -20.88 1.40 20.98
C ALA A 426 -21.81 0.30 20.39
N ALA A 427 -22.00 0.27 19.06
CA ALA A 427 -22.84 -0.66 18.32
C ALA A 427 -22.05 -1.82 17.66
N GLY A 428 -20.73 -1.72 17.55
CA GLY A 428 -19.92 -2.69 16.81
C GLY A 428 -19.81 -4.09 17.43
N LEU A 429 -20.01 -4.21 18.75
CA LEU A 429 -19.97 -5.48 19.49
C LEU A 429 -21.36 -6.00 19.86
N SER A 430 -22.34 -5.13 20.11
CA SER A 430 -23.72 -5.52 20.44
C SER A 430 -24.58 -5.88 19.22
N ALA A 431 -24.13 -5.55 18.00
CA ALA A 431 -24.81 -5.87 16.73
C ALA A 431 -23.99 -6.86 15.86
N ARG A 432 -23.26 -7.78 16.49
CA ARG A 432 -22.54 -8.84 15.78
C ARG A 432 -23.47 -10.04 15.65
N ASP A 433 -23.94 -10.30 14.44
CA ASP A 433 -24.75 -11.50 14.16
C ASP A 433 -23.89 -12.75 13.98
N GLU A 434 -22.58 -12.64 13.69
CA GLU A 434 -21.67 -13.79 13.52
C GLU A 434 -20.21 -13.43 13.90
N PHE A 435 -19.49 -14.37 14.53
CA PHE A 435 -18.04 -14.38 14.77
C PHE A 435 -17.39 -15.50 13.97
N ILE A 436 -16.16 -15.28 13.51
CA ILE A 436 -15.40 -16.27 12.74
C ILE A 436 -14.12 -16.57 13.50
N ILE A 437 -13.92 -17.83 13.83
CA ILE A 437 -12.73 -18.33 14.50
C ILE A 437 -11.96 -19.15 13.47
N TYR A 438 -10.74 -18.72 13.16
CA TYR A 438 -9.81 -19.54 12.40
C TYR A 438 -8.92 -20.29 13.37
N ILE A 439 -8.88 -21.60 13.22
CA ILE A 439 -8.06 -22.48 14.04
C ILE A 439 -7.00 -23.07 13.12
N GLU A 440 -5.74 -22.80 13.40
CA GLU A 440 -4.60 -23.35 12.67
C GLU A 440 -3.81 -24.25 13.61
N ASN A 441 -3.58 -25.50 13.18
CA ASN A 441 -2.84 -26.48 13.97
C ASN A 441 -1.36 -26.45 13.59
N ASP A 442 -0.60 -25.62 14.30
CA ASP A 442 0.86 -25.60 14.30
C ASP A 442 1.47 -26.55 15.34
N GLY A 443 0.62 -27.25 16.09
CA GLY A 443 0.99 -28.22 17.10
C GLY A 443 1.49 -29.55 16.52
N PRO A 444 2.13 -30.39 17.35
CA PRO A 444 2.66 -31.67 16.91
C PRO A 444 1.61 -32.80 16.86
N ARG A 445 0.33 -32.52 17.13
CA ARG A 445 -0.73 -33.54 17.26
C ARG A 445 -1.94 -33.22 16.40
N ASP A 446 -2.52 -34.24 15.78
CA ASP A 446 -3.71 -34.09 14.95
C ASP A 446 -4.95 -33.91 15.84
N ILE A 447 -5.84 -33.00 15.47
CA ILE A 447 -7.09 -32.74 16.19
C ILE A 447 -8.20 -33.58 15.57
N SER A 448 -8.92 -34.34 16.38
CA SER A 448 -9.96 -35.29 15.94
C SER A 448 -11.39 -34.81 16.21
N SER A 449 -11.58 -33.92 17.19
CA SER A 449 -12.85 -33.23 17.40
C SER A 449 -12.65 -31.82 17.93
N LEU A 450 -13.58 -30.95 17.56
CA LEU A 450 -13.63 -29.55 17.95
C LEU A 450 -14.98 -29.26 18.58
N THR A 451 -14.99 -28.69 19.78
CA THR A 451 -16.23 -28.27 20.46
C THR A 451 -16.09 -26.82 20.91
N VAL A 452 -17.10 -26.01 20.62
CA VAL A 452 -17.20 -24.63 21.10
C VAL A 452 -18.38 -24.51 22.04
N THR A 453 -18.10 -23.95 23.21
CA THR A 453 -19.03 -23.71 24.30
C THR A 453 -19.07 -22.21 24.59
N VAL A 454 -20.25 -21.64 24.75
CA VAL A 454 -20.45 -20.24 25.15
C VAL A 454 -21.31 -20.19 26.41
N ASP A 455 -20.83 -19.51 27.46
CA ASP A 455 -21.46 -19.45 28.78
C ASP A 455 -21.91 -20.84 29.30
N ASP A 456 -20.98 -21.81 29.21
CA ASP A 456 -21.18 -23.23 29.60
C ASP A 456 -22.27 -23.99 28.81
N GLN A 457 -22.75 -23.47 27.67
CA GLN A 457 -23.58 -24.21 26.72
C GLN A 457 -22.84 -24.51 25.42
N MET A 458 -22.89 -25.77 24.99
CA MET A 458 -22.28 -26.20 23.73
C MET A 458 -23.09 -25.66 22.55
N ILE A 459 -22.43 -24.89 21.69
CA ILE A 459 -23.05 -24.28 20.49
C ILE A 459 -22.59 -24.95 19.19
N PHE A 460 -21.41 -25.57 19.19
CA PHE A 460 -20.82 -26.20 18.01
C PHE A 460 -20.01 -27.42 18.43
N SER A 461 -20.16 -28.53 17.71
CA SER A 461 -19.31 -29.70 17.87
C SER A 461 -19.15 -30.39 16.52
N GLU A 462 -17.90 -30.61 16.11
CA GLU A 462 -17.56 -31.25 14.85
C GLU A 462 -16.53 -32.37 15.07
N CYS A 463 -16.79 -33.52 14.46
CA CYS A 463 -15.93 -34.69 14.45
C CYS A 463 -16.18 -35.45 13.15
N ASN A 464 -15.11 -35.91 12.50
CA ASN A 464 -15.25 -36.67 11.26
C ASN A 464 -15.81 -38.07 11.55
N ALA A 465 -16.92 -38.42 10.90
CA ALA A 465 -17.62 -39.69 11.11
C ALA A 465 -16.84 -40.94 10.65
N ASP A 466 -15.79 -40.76 9.85
CA ASP A 466 -14.91 -41.81 9.35
C ASP A 466 -13.67 -42.05 10.25
N GLY A 467 -13.54 -41.30 11.35
CA GLY A 467 -12.40 -41.39 12.27
C GLY A 467 -11.12 -40.71 11.75
N SER A 468 -11.20 -39.96 10.64
CA SER A 468 -10.10 -39.15 10.15
C SER A 468 -9.91 -37.89 11.00
N TYR A 469 -8.70 -37.33 11.02
CA TYR A 469 -8.41 -36.11 11.77
C TYR A 469 -9.12 -34.89 11.16
N LEU A 470 -9.76 -34.10 12.01
CA LEU A 470 -10.44 -32.85 11.64
C LEU A 470 -9.42 -31.78 11.24
N ILE A 471 -8.40 -31.55 12.07
CA ILE A 471 -7.34 -30.56 11.79
C ILE A 471 -5.97 -31.26 11.85
N PRO A 472 -5.39 -31.63 10.70
CA PRO A 472 -4.10 -32.33 10.67
C PRO A 472 -2.95 -31.42 11.08
N THR A 473 -1.88 -32.03 11.58
CA THR A 473 -0.59 -31.41 11.93
C THR A 473 0.08 -30.78 10.71
N ASN A 474 0.91 -29.75 10.96
CA ASN A 474 1.63 -28.96 9.94
C ASN A 474 0.73 -28.09 9.05
N GLY A 475 -0.10 -27.25 9.66
CA GLY A 475 -0.86 -26.22 8.93
C GLY A 475 -2.23 -26.67 8.44
N GLY A 476 -2.83 -27.69 9.07
CA GLY A 476 -4.27 -27.92 8.97
C GLY A 476 -5.03 -26.71 9.51
N ARG A 477 -6.14 -26.35 8.84
CA ARG A 477 -6.94 -25.18 9.18
C ARG A 477 -8.41 -25.52 9.19
N GLU A 478 -9.10 -25.07 10.23
CA GLU A 478 -10.55 -25.17 10.37
C GLU A 478 -11.13 -23.77 10.62
N CYS A 479 -12.36 -23.55 10.14
CA CYS A 479 -13.04 -22.27 10.29
C CYS A 479 -14.39 -22.49 10.96
N VAL A 480 -14.53 -22.01 12.19
CA VAL A 480 -15.80 -22.06 12.93
C VAL A 480 -16.50 -20.71 12.85
N VAL A 481 -17.77 -20.73 12.48
CA VAL A 481 -18.62 -19.55 12.46
C VAL A 481 -19.64 -19.67 13.60
N ILE A 482 -19.60 -18.75 14.55
CA ILE A 482 -20.54 -18.67 15.67
C ILE A 482 -21.54 -17.57 15.38
N LYS A 483 -22.83 -17.89 15.22
CA LYS A 483 -23.87 -16.88 15.02
C LYS A 483 -24.45 -16.43 16.35
N ALA A 484 -24.92 -15.19 16.42
CA ALA A 484 -25.69 -14.67 17.55
C ALA A 484 -27.02 -15.40 17.73
N SER A 485 -27.58 -15.98 16.65
CA SER A 485 -28.74 -16.88 16.73
C SER A 485 -28.44 -18.19 17.46
N ASP A 486 -27.16 -18.57 17.52
CA ASP A 486 -26.71 -19.85 18.08
C ASP A 486 -26.27 -19.68 19.53
N LEU A 487 -26.30 -18.44 20.06
CA LEU A 487 -25.97 -18.15 21.45
C LEU A 487 -27.13 -18.52 22.38
N PRO A 488 -26.82 -18.88 23.63
CA PRO A 488 -27.82 -19.02 24.68
C PRO A 488 -28.63 -17.74 24.91
N ASP A 489 -29.88 -17.89 25.34
CA ASP A 489 -30.76 -16.76 25.66
C ASP A 489 -30.14 -15.85 26.74
N GLY A 490 -29.88 -14.59 26.39
CA GLY A 490 -29.29 -13.59 27.29
C GLY A 490 -27.77 -13.47 27.18
N SER A 491 -27.11 -14.37 26.46
CA SER A 491 -25.69 -14.28 26.11
C SER A 491 -25.48 -13.26 25.00
N ASN A 492 -24.31 -12.61 25.00
CA ASN A 492 -23.92 -11.71 23.94
C ASN A 492 -22.43 -11.91 23.65
N LEU A 493 -22.02 -11.76 22.39
CA LEU A 493 -20.64 -12.07 22.00
C LEU A 493 -19.59 -11.08 22.54
N LYS A 494 -20.00 -10.04 23.27
CA LYS A 494 -19.10 -9.06 23.90
C LYS A 494 -18.74 -9.46 25.33
N ASP A 495 -19.68 -10.04 26.05
CA ASP A 495 -19.61 -10.25 27.49
C ASP A 495 -19.65 -11.74 27.89
N SER A 496 -19.91 -12.65 26.93
CA SER A 496 -19.96 -14.10 27.14
C SER A 496 -18.59 -14.78 27.13
N GLU A 497 -18.41 -15.80 27.98
CA GLU A 497 -17.22 -16.64 28.02
C GLU A 497 -17.27 -17.67 26.89
N ILE A 498 -16.32 -17.62 25.97
CA ILE A 498 -16.18 -18.60 24.89
C ILE A 498 -15.07 -19.59 25.26
N ARG A 499 -15.42 -20.87 25.40
CA ARG A 499 -14.50 -21.98 25.63
C ARG A 499 -14.43 -22.85 24.38
N ILE A 500 -13.22 -23.15 23.93
CA ILE A 500 -12.97 -24.05 22.80
C ILE A 500 -12.21 -25.25 23.33
N ASP A 501 -12.82 -26.42 23.20
CA ASP A 501 -12.29 -27.70 23.65
C ASP A 501 -11.87 -28.55 22.44
N PHE A 502 -10.67 -29.11 22.51
CA PHE A 502 -10.08 -29.95 21.47
C PHE A 502 -9.84 -31.36 21.99
N TYR A 503 -10.03 -32.35 21.13
CA TYR A 503 -9.62 -33.73 21.41
C TYR A 503 -8.50 -34.16 20.45
N ALA A 504 -7.39 -34.60 21.02
CA ALA A 504 -6.27 -35.22 20.32
C ALA A 504 -6.02 -36.60 20.93
N GLU A 505 -5.84 -37.62 20.08
CA GLU A 505 -5.56 -38.99 20.56
C GLU A 505 -4.20 -39.06 21.27
N TYR A 506 -4.15 -39.83 22.37
CA TYR A 506 -3.01 -39.91 23.27
C TYR A 506 -2.44 -41.33 23.29
N GLU A 507 -1.26 -41.52 22.69
CA GLU A 507 -0.42 -42.69 22.92
C GLU A 507 0.83 -42.30 23.74
N GLY A 508 0.75 -42.42 25.08
CA GLY A 508 1.93 -42.49 25.95
C GLY A 508 1.99 -41.50 27.11
N MET A 509 2.29 -42.00 28.31
CA MET A 509 2.39 -41.27 29.59
C MET A 509 3.44 -40.15 29.59
N GLY A 510 2.98 -38.91 29.64
CA GLY A 510 3.74 -37.67 29.83
C GLY A 510 2.84 -36.43 29.72
N GLU A 511 2.88 -35.55 30.72
CA GLU A 511 2.28 -34.21 30.66
C GLU A 511 3.19 -33.32 29.81
N GLU A 512 2.78 -33.04 28.56
CA GLU A 512 3.34 -31.95 27.77
C GLU A 512 2.23 -30.95 27.43
N GLN A 513 2.54 -29.68 27.68
CA GLN A 513 1.67 -28.53 27.44
C GLN A 513 1.49 -28.34 25.93
N LEU A 514 0.24 -28.31 25.47
CA LEU A 514 -0.10 -27.91 24.10
C LEU A 514 0.26 -26.42 23.93
N CYS A 515 1.32 -26.12 23.18
CA CYS A 515 1.58 -24.77 22.71
C CYS A 515 0.75 -24.56 21.45
N ASP A 516 -0.48 -24.09 21.62
CA ASP A 516 -1.36 -23.79 20.51
C ASP A 516 -1.49 -22.26 20.37
N HIS A 517 -1.11 -21.73 19.22
CA HIS A 517 -1.34 -20.33 18.87
C HIS A 517 -2.72 -20.21 18.20
N TYR A 518 -3.69 -19.67 18.93
CA TYR A 518 -5.01 -19.36 18.38
C TYR A 518 -5.08 -17.91 17.94
N THR A 519 -5.53 -17.70 16.70
CA THR A 519 -5.69 -16.37 16.14
C THR A 519 -7.16 -16.04 15.99
N PHE A 520 -7.66 -15.11 16.80
CA PHE A 520 -9.01 -14.59 16.63
C PHE A 520 -8.97 -13.56 15.50
N VAL A 521 -9.72 -13.80 14.43
CA VAL A 521 -9.87 -12.83 13.35
C VAL A 521 -11.24 -12.22 13.48
N ASP A 522 -11.32 -11.01 14.04
CA ASP A 522 -12.52 -10.21 13.89
C ASP A 522 -12.67 -9.91 12.38
N PRO A 523 -13.74 -10.37 11.70
CA PRO A 523 -13.88 -10.08 10.29
C PRO A 523 -13.88 -8.57 10.00
N ARG A 524 -14.16 -7.71 11.00
CA ARG A 524 -14.10 -6.24 10.89
C ARG A 524 -12.71 -5.64 11.09
N GLU A 525 -11.93 -6.18 12.03
CA GLU A 525 -10.52 -5.85 12.23
C GLU A 525 -9.67 -6.95 11.61
N GLU A 526 -9.23 -6.77 10.35
CA GLU A 526 -8.24 -7.67 9.74
C GLU A 526 -6.84 -7.57 10.40
N ASP A 527 -6.77 -7.13 11.66
CA ASP A 527 -5.64 -7.31 12.55
C ASP A 527 -5.93 -8.58 13.34
N GLU A 528 -5.08 -9.58 13.15
CA GLU A 528 -5.09 -10.83 13.92
C GLU A 528 -5.06 -10.49 15.42
N LEU A 529 -6.18 -10.69 16.11
CA LEU A 529 -6.21 -10.64 17.56
C LEU A 529 -5.60 -11.96 18.05
N SER A 530 -4.26 -12.01 18.08
CA SER A 530 -3.54 -13.06 18.78
C SER A 530 -3.77 -12.84 20.28
N ALA A 531 -4.73 -13.57 20.85
CA ALA A 531 -4.94 -13.60 22.29
C ALA A 531 -4.28 -14.87 22.83
N ASP A 532 -3.32 -14.71 23.75
CA ASP A 532 -2.84 -15.82 24.58
C ASP A 532 -3.99 -16.19 25.53
N LEU A 533 -4.88 -17.08 25.09
CA LEU A 533 -5.90 -17.67 25.96
C LEU A 533 -5.28 -18.83 26.73
N THR A 534 -5.29 -18.73 28.06
CA THR A 534 -4.88 -19.81 28.95
C THR A 534 -5.92 -20.94 28.88
N LEU A 535 -5.64 -21.96 28.06
CA LEU A 535 -6.45 -23.18 28.05
C LEU A 535 -6.18 -24.00 29.32
N THR A 536 -7.18 -24.12 30.19
CA THR A 536 -7.20 -25.17 31.22
C THR A 536 -7.67 -26.46 30.58
N GLY A 537 -6.72 -27.22 30.00
CA GLY A 537 -6.94 -28.64 29.71
C GLY A 537 -7.15 -29.39 31.04
N GLY A 538 -8.38 -29.77 31.34
CA GLY A 538 -8.68 -30.62 32.50
C GLY A 538 -8.26 -32.08 32.23
N PRO A 539 -7.67 -32.80 33.20
CA PRO A 539 -7.37 -34.22 33.04
C PRO A 539 -8.68 -35.03 32.96
N VAL A 540 -8.94 -35.68 31.82
CA VAL A 540 -10.06 -36.61 31.69
C VAL A 540 -9.66 -37.96 32.28
N ARG A 541 -10.32 -38.34 33.37
CA ARG A 541 -10.26 -39.70 33.93
C ARG A 541 -10.89 -40.68 32.95
N ILE A 542 -10.09 -41.65 32.50
CA ILE A 542 -10.58 -42.85 31.82
C ILE A 542 -11.40 -43.67 32.82
N GLY A 543 -12.73 -43.67 32.63
CA GLY A 543 -13.61 -44.63 33.29
C GLY A 543 -13.51 -45.98 32.59
N GLY A 544 -12.68 -46.87 33.10
CA GLY A 544 -12.68 -48.28 32.69
C GLY A 544 -13.68 -49.09 33.51
N ARG A 545 -14.80 -49.50 32.91
CA ARG A 545 -15.12 -50.88 32.52
C ARG A 545 -16.54 -50.97 31.97
#